data_AF-A0A7R9E7L0-F1
#
_entry.id   AF-A0A7R9E7L0-F1
#
_cell.length_a   1.000
_cell.length_b   1.000
_cell.length_c   1.000
_cell.angle_alpha   90.00
_cell.angle_beta   90.00
_cell.angle_gamma   90.00
#
_symmetry.space_group_name_H-M   'P 1'
#
loop_
_entity.id
_entity.type
_entity.pdbx_description
1 polymer ?
#
loop_
_entity_poly.entity_id
_entity_poly.type
_entity_poly.pdbx_seq_one_letter_code
_entity_poly.pdbx_strand_id
1 'polypeptide(L)'
;MLPQLTKVSASTLKAVMFWIHGGSFQSGSGSSKFYGPDYIVTEDIVLVTINYRLGVLGFLDVEGSDVVANNGLRDQVMALRWVRDNISRFGGDPDNVTIFGESAGATSVHALLLAPSSEGLFHKAIAQSGTVLLCQVKSTVSNQRTFRLGKALGCETKDPQTLVEFLRTIPDQDIILAQGKALTDEEKSVISTPFIPTDESGPNAFIPGDPLRLLHEGKFHKVPYLTGVTSAEGKLFITGGFDPATITNERLLPRSLRENLSPGDSYDLGSKVKEFYFGDKTVCSETMDRYVKWGTPLFAELKVPGSIPGGTIVSDYLIGRHSHVTKDTDGANTNRISKDQGPRTTDYGLTDNESVEGA
;
A
#
# COMPACT_ATOMS: atom_id res chain seq x y z
N MET A 1 -4.14 -33.27 16.82
CA MET A 1 -5.25 -32.97 17.73
C MET A 1 -5.35 -31.45 17.80
N LEU A 2 -6.34 -30.83 17.14
CA LEU A 2 -6.52 -29.37 17.23
C LEU A 2 -6.89 -29.02 18.68
N PRO A 3 -6.36 -27.92 19.27
CA PRO A 3 -6.74 -27.52 20.61
C PRO A 3 -8.26 -27.33 20.68
N GLN A 4 -8.92 -28.03 21.61
CA GLN A 4 -10.32 -27.74 21.91
C GLN A 4 -10.37 -26.37 22.59
N LEU A 5 -10.79 -25.35 21.86
CA LEU A 5 -11.12 -24.05 22.42
C LEU A 5 -12.26 -24.25 23.42
N THR A 6 -12.03 -23.88 24.67
CA THR A 6 -13.03 -23.86 25.73
C THR A 6 -14.26 -23.10 25.22
N LYS A 7 -15.47 -23.65 25.42
CA LYS A 7 -16.73 -23.00 24.99
C LYS A 7 -16.79 -21.57 25.56
N VAL A 8 -16.51 -20.58 24.71
CA VAL A 8 -16.68 -19.15 25.04
C VAL A 8 -18.18 -18.89 25.10
N SER A 9 -18.68 -18.39 26.23
CA SER A 9 -20.09 -17.98 26.32
C SER A 9 -20.31 -16.74 25.44
N ALA A 10 -21.43 -16.69 24.73
CA ALA A 10 -21.78 -15.58 23.82
C ALA A 10 -21.88 -14.20 24.52
N SER A 11 -21.80 -14.15 25.85
CA SER A 11 -21.90 -12.93 26.66
C SER A 11 -20.63 -12.06 26.70
N THR A 12 -19.52 -12.47 26.07
CA THR A 12 -18.26 -11.69 26.04
C THR A 12 -17.45 -11.97 24.76
N LEU A 13 -18.03 -11.75 23.58
CA LEU A 13 -17.24 -11.74 22.35
C LEU A 13 -16.34 -10.48 22.32
N LYS A 14 -15.09 -10.65 21.88
CA LYS A 14 -14.05 -9.61 21.89
C LYS A 14 -14.00 -8.86 20.56
N ALA A 15 -13.54 -7.61 20.58
CA ALA A 15 -13.26 -6.88 19.35
C ALA A 15 -12.25 -7.65 18.48
N VAL A 16 -12.48 -7.64 17.16
CA VAL A 16 -11.62 -8.34 16.19
C VAL A 16 -10.76 -7.32 15.47
N MET A 17 -9.44 -7.49 15.52
CA MET A 17 -8.49 -6.71 14.74
C MET A 17 -8.00 -7.54 13.55
N PHE A 18 -8.27 -7.08 12.34
CA PHE A 18 -8.00 -7.78 11.09
C PHE A 18 -6.84 -7.11 10.34
N TRP A 19 -5.66 -7.72 10.40
CA TRP A 19 -4.42 -7.18 9.86
C TRP A 19 -4.21 -7.56 8.39
N ILE A 20 -3.98 -6.55 7.56
CA ILE A 20 -3.58 -6.67 6.16
C ILE A 20 -2.15 -6.18 6.01
N HIS A 21 -1.22 -7.08 5.68
CA HIS A 21 0.20 -6.74 5.60
C HIS A 21 0.54 -5.85 4.39
N GLY A 22 1.58 -5.02 4.55
CA GLY A 22 2.22 -4.26 3.49
C GLY A 22 3.18 -5.11 2.63
N GLY A 23 4.10 -4.45 1.92
CA GLY A 23 5.06 -5.10 1.01
C GLY A 23 4.82 -4.81 -0.48
N SER A 24 4.28 -3.62 -0.77
CA SER A 24 4.06 -3.10 -2.14
C SER A 24 3.29 -4.04 -3.07
N PHE A 25 2.40 -4.86 -2.50
CA PHE A 25 1.67 -5.92 -3.19
C PHE A 25 2.53 -7.03 -3.81
N GLN A 26 3.85 -7.05 -3.59
CA GLN A 26 4.78 -8.05 -4.15
C GLN A 26 5.36 -9.00 -3.12
N SER A 27 5.39 -8.58 -1.86
CA SER A 27 6.05 -9.31 -0.78
C SER A 27 5.26 -9.14 0.53
N GLY A 28 5.75 -9.76 1.59
CA GLY A 28 5.11 -9.75 2.91
C GLY A 28 4.36 -11.05 3.21
N SER A 29 3.86 -11.13 4.44
CA SER A 29 3.07 -12.26 4.92
C SER A 29 2.35 -11.89 6.21
N GLY A 30 1.16 -12.46 6.45
CA GLY A 30 0.49 -12.43 7.74
C GLY A 30 1.17 -13.30 8.82
N SER A 31 2.34 -13.88 8.57
CA SER A 31 3.08 -14.68 9.54
C SER A 31 3.48 -13.87 10.77
N SER A 32 3.36 -14.49 11.96
CA SER A 32 3.83 -13.93 13.24
C SER A 32 5.32 -13.62 13.27
N LYS A 33 6.12 -14.16 12.33
CA LYS A 33 7.52 -13.77 12.16
C LYS A 33 7.67 -12.27 11.87
N PHE A 34 6.76 -11.70 11.08
CA PHE A 34 6.74 -10.29 10.74
C PHE A 34 5.92 -9.50 11.76
N TYR A 35 4.69 -9.95 12.02
CA TYR A 35 3.71 -9.25 12.86
C TYR A 35 3.35 -10.12 14.08
N GLY A 36 4.23 -10.12 15.08
CA GLY A 36 4.06 -10.90 16.30
C GLY A 36 2.82 -10.44 17.07
N PRO A 37 2.00 -11.36 17.61
CA PRO A 37 0.79 -11.00 18.34
C PRO A 37 1.08 -10.47 19.75
N ASP A 38 2.30 -10.65 20.25
CA ASP A 38 2.67 -10.62 21.68
C ASP A 38 2.23 -9.35 22.43
N TYR A 39 2.19 -8.21 21.74
CA TYR A 39 1.79 -6.93 22.32
C TYR A 39 0.30 -6.66 22.13
N ILE A 40 -0.23 -6.82 20.93
CA ILE A 40 -1.60 -6.40 20.65
C ILE A 40 -2.64 -7.30 21.32
N VAL A 41 -2.32 -8.58 21.57
CA VAL A 41 -3.24 -9.51 22.23
C VAL A 41 -3.39 -9.26 23.74
N THR A 42 -2.57 -8.40 24.34
CA THR A 42 -2.76 -8.01 25.75
C THR A 42 -3.96 -7.08 25.96
N GLU A 43 -4.46 -6.45 24.90
CA GLU A 43 -5.59 -5.51 24.92
C GLU A 43 -6.97 -6.18 24.89
N ASP A 44 -7.05 -7.47 25.26
CA ASP A 44 -8.29 -8.27 25.27
C ASP A 44 -9.05 -8.29 23.92
N ILE A 45 -8.31 -8.47 22.83
CA ILE A 45 -8.83 -8.55 21.45
C ILE A 45 -8.60 -9.93 20.81
N VAL A 46 -9.23 -10.18 19.67
CA VAL A 46 -8.88 -11.27 18.75
C VAL A 46 -8.14 -10.69 17.54
N LEU A 47 -6.89 -11.10 17.35
CA LEU A 47 -6.09 -10.71 16.18
C LEU A 47 -6.25 -11.76 15.06
N VAL A 48 -6.62 -11.30 13.87
CA VAL A 48 -6.62 -12.10 12.64
C VAL A 48 -5.58 -11.50 11.69
N THR A 49 -4.59 -12.29 11.28
CA THR A 49 -3.65 -11.93 10.22
C THR A 49 -3.91 -12.79 8.99
N ILE A 50 -3.82 -12.21 7.80
CA ILE A 50 -4.11 -12.92 6.55
C ILE A 50 -2.92 -12.92 5.60
N ASN A 51 -2.89 -13.89 4.69
CA ASN A 51 -2.14 -13.79 3.45
C ASN A 51 -3.13 -13.52 2.32
N TYR A 52 -2.69 -12.77 1.31
CA TYR A 52 -3.41 -12.58 0.05
C TYR A 52 -2.44 -12.79 -1.11
N ARG A 53 -2.93 -13.11 -2.31
CA ARG A 53 -2.05 -13.30 -3.48
C ARG A 53 -1.30 -12.00 -3.82
N LEU A 54 -0.03 -12.14 -4.17
CA LEU A 54 0.90 -11.04 -4.42
C LEU A 54 1.41 -11.03 -5.87
N GLY A 55 1.90 -9.88 -6.30
CA GLY A 55 2.52 -9.63 -7.60
C GLY A 55 1.64 -10.10 -8.75
N VAL A 56 2.28 -10.71 -9.73
CA VAL A 56 1.62 -11.28 -10.90
C VAL A 56 0.51 -12.28 -10.53
N LEU A 57 0.59 -13.00 -9.41
CA LEU A 57 -0.44 -13.98 -9.04
C LEU A 57 -1.70 -13.33 -8.43
N GLY A 58 -1.57 -12.15 -7.85
CA GLY A 58 -2.67 -11.42 -7.21
C GLY A 58 -3.26 -10.29 -8.05
N PHE A 59 -2.48 -9.74 -8.98
CA PHE A 59 -2.81 -8.49 -9.66
C PHE A 59 -2.59 -8.55 -11.17
N LEU A 60 -2.61 -9.75 -11.74
CA LEU A 60 -2.69 -9.93 -13.19
C LEU A 60 -3.96 -9.26 -13.73
N ASP A 61 -3.82 -8.50 -14.79
CA ASP A 61 -4.93 -7.93 -15.55
C ASP A 61 -4.71 -8.24 -17.02
N VAL A 62 -5.72 -8.87 -17.66
CA VAL A 62 -5.69 -9.24 -19.07
C VAL A 62 -7.08 -9.02 -19.66
N GLU A 63 -7.26 -7.87 -20.28
CA GLU A 63 -8.52 -7.46 -20.88
C GLU A 63 -8.93 -8.45 -21.98
N GLY A 64 -10.19 -8.90 -21.96
CA GLY A 64 -10.72 -9.86 -22.93
C GLY A 64 -10.40 -11.34 -22.63
N SER A 65 -9.89 -11.65 -21.44
CA SER A 65 -9.69 -13.02 -20.94
C SER A 65 -10.67 -13.41 -19.83
N ASP A 66 -10.53 -14.63 -19.31
CA ASP A 66 -11.24 -15.11 -18.11
C ASP A 66 -10.61 -14.64 -16.77
N VAL A 67 -9.51 -13.88 -16.80
CA VAL A 67 -8.83 -13.38 -15.61
C VAL A 67 -9.56 -12.15 -15.07
N VAL A 68 -10.00 -12.26 -13.81
CA VAL A 68 -10.50 -11.11 -13.04
C VAL A 68 -9.32 -10.43 -12.35
N ALA A 69 -9.17 -9.13 -12.55
CA ALA A 69 -8.15 -8.32 -11.88
C ALA A 69 -8.40 -8.21 -10.36
N ASN A 70 -7.42 -7.66 -9.65
CA ASN A 70 -7.50 -7.38 -8.22
C ASN A 70 -7.79 -8.63 -7.34
N ASN A 71 -7.35 -9.81 -7.80
CA ASN A 71 -7.49 -11.08 -7.09
C ASN A 71 -6.92 -11.02 -5.66
N GLY A 72 -5.81 -10.32 -5.43
CA GLY A 72 -5.27 -10.09 -4.08
C GLY A 72 -6.21 -9.30 -3.17
N LEU A 73 -6.93 -8.28 -3.68
CA LEU A 73 -7.96 -7.57 -2.90
C LEU A 73 -9.21 -8.44 -2.68
N ARG A 74 -9.57 -9.26 -3.66
CA ARG A 74 -10.70 -10.20 -3.57
C ARG A 74 -10.43 -11.31 -2.55
N ASP A 75 -9.17 -11.75 -2.40
CA ASP A 75 -8.76 -12.67 -1.34
C ASP A 75 -8.99 -12.06 0.06
N GLN A 76 -8.73 -10.77 0.23
CA GLN A 76 -8.97 -10.06 1.49
C GLN A 76 -10.46 -10.00 1.83
N VAL A 77 -11.33 -9.76 0.84
CA VAL A 77 -12.80 -9.84 1.02
C VAL A 77 -13.23 -11.26 1.39
N MET A 78 -12.66 -12.29 0.76
CA MET A 78 -12.95 -13.68 1.09
C MET A 78 -12.55 -14.01 2.53
N ALA A 79 -11.38 -13.53 2.98
CA ALA A 79 -10.93 -13.71 4.35
C ALA A 79 -11.81 -12.96 5.36
N LEU A 80 -12.30 -11.76 5.03
CA LEU A 80 -13.27 -11.04 5.86
C LEU A 80 -14.61 -11.77 5.97
N ARG A 81 -15.10 -12.38 4.88
CA ARG A 81 -16.29 -13.26 4.92
C ARG A 81 -16.06 -14.47 5.83
N TRP A 82 -14.87 -15.07 5.76
CA TRP A 82 -14.50 -16.15 6.68
C TRP A 82 -14.54 -15.68 8.13
N VAL A 83 -14.03 -14.48 8.44
CA VAL A 83 -14.10 -13.89 9.79
C VAL A 83 -15.54 -13.72 10.23
N ARG A 84 -16.39 -13.08 9.43
CA ARG A 84 -17.83 -12.92 9.73
C ARG A 84 -18.48 -14.27 10.07
N ASP A 85 -18.19 -15.31 9.28
CA ASP A 85 -18.86 -16.61 9.40
C ASP A 85 -18.31 -17.49 10.54
N ASN A 86 -17.09 -17.23 11.03
CA ASN A 86 -16.38 -18.15 11.91
C ASN A 86 -15.83 -17.54 13.21
N ILE A 87 -15.59 -16.23 13.29
CA ILE A 87 -14.75 -15.65 14.35
C ILE A 87 -15.36 -15.75 15.75
N SER A 88 -16.69 -15.85 15.85
CA SER A 88 -17.41 -16.10 17.10
C SER A 88 -16.98 -17.41 17.78
N ARG A 89 -16.57 -18.42 17.01
CA ARG A 89 -16.04 -19.70 17.51
C ARG A 89 -14.65 -19.55 18.14
N PHE A 90 -13.96 -18.45 17.84
CA PHE A 90 -12.66 -18.08 18.39
C PHE A 90 -12.78 -16.99 19.46
N GLY A 91 -14.01 -16.66 19.90
CA GLY A 91 -14.29 -15.64 20.90
C GLY A 91 -14.24 -14.20 20.37
N GLY A 92 -14.21 -14.01 19.04
CA GLY A 92 -14.28 -12.68 18.43
C GLY A 92 -15.70 -12.30 18.04
N ASP A 93 -16.00 -11.01 18.09
CA ASP A 93 -17.28 -10.44 17.70
C ASP A 93 -17.30 -10.10 16.20
N PRO A 94 -18.07 -10.84 15.37
CA PRO A 94 -18.18 -10.55 13.94
C PRO A 94 -18.80 -9.17 13.65
N ASP A 95 -19.53 -8.59 14.61
CA ASP A 95 -20.18 -7.28 14.49
C ASP A 95 -19.29 -6.15 15.06
N ASN A 96 -18.03 -6.46 15.43
CA ASN A 96 -17.05 -5.50 15.93
C ASN A 96 -15.64 -5.76 15.36
N VAL A 97 -15.57 -5.77 14.03
CA VAL A 97 -14.33 -5.97 13.26
C VAL A 97 -13.68 -4.62 12.89
N THR A 98 -12.40 -4.46 13.21
CA THR A 98 -11.55 -3.35 12.77
C THR A 98 -10.54 -3.85 11.75
N ILE A 99 -10.63 -3.39 10.50
CA ILE A 99 -9.58 -3.66 9.51
C ILE A 99 -8.43 -2.67 9.72
N PHE A 100 -7.20 -3.16 9.65
CA PHE A 100 -6.03 -2.31 9.74
C PHE A 100 -4.88 -2.85 8.89
N GLY A 101 -4.06 -1.94 8.37
CA GLY A 101 -2.96 -2.30 7.50
C GLY A 101 -1.98 -1.15 7.32
N GLU A 102 -0.79 -1.50 6.86
CA GLU A 102 0.30 -0.55 6.60
C GLU A 102 0.77 -0.63 5.14
N SER A 103 1.18 0.52 4.57
CA SER A 103 1.69 0.63 3.21
C SER A 103 0.69 0.05 2.19
N ALA A 104 1.04 -0.98 1.42
CA ALA A 104 0.10 -1.70 0.55
C ALA A 104 -1.12 -2.29 1.29
N GLY A 105 -0.97 -2.65 2.56
CA GLY A 105 -2.06 -3.05 3.44
C GLY A 105 -2.99 -1.89 3.80
N ALA A 106 -2.46 -0.68 3.98
CA ALA A 106 -3.27 0.53 4.16
C ALA A 106 -4.02 0.91 2.87
N THR A 107 -3.35 0.79 1.71
CA THR A 107 -3.99 0.90 0.39
C THR A 107 -5.14 -0.11 0.25
N SER A 108 -4.94 -1.34 0.74
CA SER A 108 -5.97 -2.38 0.77
C SER A 108 -7.15 -2.01 1.68
N VAL A 109 -6.89 -1.50 2.89
CA VAL A 109 -7.93 -0.95 3.79
C VAL A 109 -8.73 0.15 3.09
N HIS A 110 -8.06 1.07 2.40
CA HIS A 110 -8.72 2.15 1.67
C HIS A 110 -9.54 1.63 0.48
N ALA A 111 -9.04 0.65 -0.27
CA ALA A 111 -9.79 -0.01 -1.34
C ALA A 111 -11.04 -0.74 -0.80
N LEU A 112 -10.92 -1.41 0.35
CA LEU A 112 -12.04 -2.06 1.02
C LEU A 112 -13.11 -1.07 1.48
N LEU A 113 -12.76 0.17 1.85
CA LEU A 113 -13.74 1.23 2.15
C LEU A 113 -14.59 1.62 0.93
N LEU A 114 -14.04 1.47 -0.28
CA LEU A 114 -14.68 1.86 -1.53
C LEU A 114 -15.37 0.70 -2.26
N ALA A 115 -15.14 -0.54 -1.83
CA ALA A 115 -15.62 -1.73 -2.51
C ALA A 115 -17.03 -2.15 -2.03
N PRO A 116 -18.07 -2.17 -2.87
CA PRO A 116 -19.39 -2.66 -2.46
C PRO A 116 -19.38 -4.10 -1.93
N SER A 117 -18.45 -4.93 -2.42
CA SER A 117 -18.33 -6.33 -2.01
C SER A 117 -17.89 -6.54 -0.55
N SER A 118 -17.42 -5.50 0.14
CA SER A 118 -17.00 -5.53 1.54
C SER A 118 -18.02 -4.94 2.52
N GLU A 119 -19.20 -4.51 2.03
CA GLU A 119 -20.30 -3.97 2.85
C GLU A 119 -20.62 -4.90 4.02
N GLY A 120 -20.68 -4.34 5.23
CA GLY A 120 -21.02 -5.08 6.45
C GLY A 120 -19.97 -6.10 6.91
N LEU A 121 -18.78 -6.13 6.32
CA LEU A 121 -17.71 -7.05 6.74
C LEU A 121 -16.76 -6.45 7.79
N PHE A 122 -16.80 -5.14 7.99
CA PHE A 122 -16.01 -4.44 8.99
C PHE A 122 -16.74 -3.19 9.48
N HIS A 123 -16.30 -2.69 10.64
CA HIS A 123 -17.03 -1.70 11.42
C HIS A 123 -16.15 -0.49 11.80
N LYS A 124 -14.83 -0.62 11.64
CA LYS A 124 -13.81 0.43 11.85
C LYS A 124 -12.64 0.16 10.92
N ALA A 125 -11.89 1.19 10.57
CA ALA A 125 -10.75 1.07 9.67
C ALA A 125 -9.54 1.89 10.15
N ILE A 126 -8.34 1.35 10.01
CA ILE A 126 -7.08 2.03 10.31
C ILE A 126 -6.12 1.88 9.12
N ALA A 127 -5.72 2.99 8.50
CA ALA A 127 -4.81 2.99 7.36
C ALA A 127 -3.50 3.72 7.70
N GLN A 128 -2.41 2.97 7.78
CA GLN A 128 -1.08 3.47 8.12
C GLN A 128 -0.24 3.64 6.84
N SER A 129 0.09 4.88 6.46
CA SER A 129 1.05 5.16 5.39
C SER A 129 0.64 4.62 4.01
N GLY A 130 -0.65 4.63 3.66
CA GLY A 130 -1.09 4.19 2.32
C GLY A 130 -2.53 4.55 1.96
N THR A 131 -2.78 4.64 0.66
CA THR A 131 -4.07 5.00 0.06
C THR A 131 -4.15 4.48 -1.38
N VAL A 132 -5.35 4.08 -1.83
CA VAL A 132 -5.58 3.66 -3.22
C VAL A 132 -5.24 4.74 -4.26
N LEU A 133 -5.28 6.02 -3.87
CA LEU A 133 -4.93 7.14 -4.75
C LEU A 133 -3.47 7.12 -5.23
N LEU A 134 -2.57 6.46 -4.49
CA LEU A 134 -1.13 6.41 -4.80
C LEU A 134 -0.71 5.12 -5.51
N CYS A 135 -1.46 4.04 -5.35
CA CYS A 135 -1.01 2.68 -5.71
C CYS A 135 -1.95 1.97 -6.69
N GLN A 136 -2.82 2.71 -7.39
CA GLN A 136 -3.65 2.17 -8.47
C GLN A 136 -3.04 2.49 -9.85
N VAL A 137 -3.02 1.50 -10.74
CA VAL A 137 -2.63 1.70 -12.15
C VAL A 137 -3.83 1.55 -13.07
N LYS A 138 -3.73 2.14 -14.27
CA LYS A 138 -4.72 1.91 -15.32
C LYS A 138 -4.71 0.46 -15.79
N SER A 139 -5.88 -0.14 -15.97
CA SER A 139 -6.07 -1.50 -16.50
C SER A 139 -5.39 -1.66 -17.85
N THR A 140 -5.48 -0.65 -18.73
CA THR A 140 -4.78 -0.64 -20.02
C THR A 140 -3.27 -0.79 -19.89
N VAL A 141 -2.66 -0.12 -18.90
CA VAL A 141 -1.23 -0.23 -18.58
C VAL A 141 -0.91 -1.62 -18.02
N SER A 142 -1.71 -2.11 -17.08
CA SER A 142 -1.52 -3.43 -16.49
C SER A 142 -1.65 -4.56 -17.52
N ASN A 143 -2.64 -4.47 -18.40
CA ASN A 143 -2.82 -5.36 -19.55
C ASN A 143 -1.56 -5.39 -20.43
N GLN A 144 -1.03 -4.23 -20.81
CA GLN A 144 0.21 -4.16 -21.59
C GLN A 144 1.41 -4.79 -20.87
N ARG A 145 1.51 -4.64 -19.53
CA ARG A 145 2.54 -5.30 -18.73
C ARG A 145 2.40 -6.82 -18.80
N THR A 146 1.18 -7.35 -18.76
CA THR A 146 0.94 -8.79 -18.89
C THR A 146 1.40 -9.32 -20.26
N PHE A 147 1.11 -8.61 -21.36
CA PHE A 147 1.61 -9.00 -22.67
C PHE A 147 3.15 -8.92 -22.76
N ARG A 148 3.79 -7.92 -22.15
CA ARG A 148 5.27 -7.84 -22.06
C ARG A 148 5.85 -8.99 -21.25
N LEU A 149 5.20 -9.39 -20.17
CA LEU A 149 5.59 -10.56 -19.39
C LEU A 149 5.49 -11.85 -20.22
N GLY A 150 4.38 -12.05 -20.94
CA GLY A 150 4.21 -13.17 -21.87
C GLY A 150 5.36 -13.24 -22.87
N LYS A 151 5.67 -12.11 -23.53
CA LYS A 151 6.79 -12.03 -24.47
C LYS A 151 8.14 -12.37 -23.82
N ALA A 152 8.40 -11.87 -22.61
CA ALA A 152 9.62 -12.15 -21.87
C ALA A 152 9.75 -13.64 -21.45
N LEU A 153 8.65 -14.37 -21.38
CA LEU A 153 8.58 -15.80 -21.10
C LEU A 153 8.51 -16.67 -22.37
N GLY A 154 8.47 -16.07 -23.56
CA GLY A 154 8.49 -16.77 -24.85
C GLY A 154 7.13 -16.88 -25.55
N CYS A 155 6.09 -16.16 -25.09
CA CYS A 155 4.79 -16.10 -25.74
C CYS A 155 4.51 -14.70 -26.31
N GLU A 156 4.68 -14.53 -27.61
CA GLU A 156 4.29 -13.32 -28.33
C GLU A 156 2.97 -13.56 -29.05
N THR A 157 1.86 -13.16 -28.41
CA THR A 157 0.51 -13.27 -28.95
C THR A 157 -0.24 -11.95 -28.79
N LYS A 158 -1.30 -11.76 -29.57
CA LYS A 158 -2.28 -10.67 -29.40
C LYS A 158 -3.60 -11.16 -28.80
N ASP A 159 -3.77 -12.48 -28.68
CA ASP A 159 -4.99 -13.08 -28.14
C ASP A 159 -4.88 -13.20 -26.61
N PRO A 160 -5.75 -12.51 -25.83
CA PRO A 160 -5.75 -12.53 -24.38
C PRO A 160 -5.85 -13.94 -23.79
N GLN A 161 -6.70 -14.78 -24.37
CA GLN A 161 -6.97 -16.11 -23.85
C GLN A 161 -5.77 -17.04 -24.05
N THR A 162 -5.17 -17.03 -25.24
CA THR A 162 -3.91 -17.74 -25.53
C THR A 162 -2.80 -17.33 -24.57
N LEU A 163 -2.68 -16.03 -24.27
CA LEU A 163 -1.68 -15.54 -23.32
C LEU A 163 -1.92 -16.11 -21.91
N VAL A 164 -3.17 -16.06 -21.42
CA VAL A 164 -3.51 -16.58 -20.10
C VAL A 164 -3.29 -18.09 -20.01
N GLU A 165 -3.71 -18.84 -21.03
CA GLU A 165 -3.49 -20.28 -21.10
C GLU A 165 -2.01 -20.62 -21.08
N PHE A 166 -1.19 -19.90 -21.85
CA PHE A 166 0.26 -20.03 -21.79
C PHE A 166 0.82 -19.75 -20.39
N LEU A 167 0.46 -18.61 -19.77
CA LEU A 167 0.95 -18.25 -18.45
C LEU A 167 0.60 -19.28 -17.38
N ARG A 168 -0.55 -19.96 -17.48
CA ARG A 168 -0.96 -21.06 -16.59
C ARG A 168 -0.10 -22.32 -16.74
N THR A 169 0.65 -22.48 -17.84
CA THR A 169 1.60 -23.60 -18.02
C THR A 169 2.98 -23.33 -17.44
N ILE A 170 3.30 -22.07 -17.13
CA ILE A 170 4.60 -21.67 -16.60
C ILE A 170 4.66 -21.95 -15.09
N PRO A 171 5.75 -22.54 -14.57
CA PRO A 171 5.95 -22.66 -13.13
C PRO A 171 5.82 -21.32 -12.43
N ASP A 172 5.15 -21.31 -11.27
CA ASP A 172 4.88 -20.11 -10.48
C ASP A 172 6.17 -19.32 -10.14
N GLN A 173 7.25 -20.02 -9.82
CA GLN A 173 8.53 -19.40 -9.54
C GLN A 173 9.09 -18.62 -10.74
N ASP A 174 8.94 -19.16 -11.96
CA ASP A 174 9.49 -18.55 -13.18
C ASP A 174 8.71 -17.28 -13.56
N ILE A 175 7.38 -17.32 -13.45
CA ILE A 175 6.54 -16.14 -13.70
C ILE A 175 6.78 -15.05 -12.64
N ILE A 176 6.97 -15.42 -11.37
CA ILE A 176 7.32 -14.49 -10.29
C ILE A 176 8.67 -13.82 -10.55
N LEU A 177 9.70 -14.57 -10.95
CA LEU A 177 11.03 -14.03 -11.26
C LEU A 177 11.03 -13.17 -12.53
N ALA A 178 10.19 -13.49 -13.50
CA ALA A 178 10.09 -12.73 -14.76
C ALA A 178 9.24 -11.45 -14.64
N GLN A 179 8.42 -11.29 -13.60
CA GLN A 179 7.46 -10.18 -13.49
C GLN A 179 8.11 -8.78 -13.64
N GLY A 180 9.36 -8.59 -13.18
CA GLY A 180 10.08 -7.33 -13.32
C GLY A 180 10.39 -6.94 -14.77
N LYS A 181 10.43 -7.92 -15.69
CA LYS A 181 10.61 -7.71 -17.14
C LYS A 181 9.36 -7.12 -17.82
N ALA A 182 8.23 -7.06 -17.11
CA ALA A 182 7.01 -6.45 -17.61
C ALA A 182 7.09 -4.91 -17.65
N LEU A 183 8.02 -4.29 -16.93
CA LEU A 183 8.19 -2.83 -16.90
C LEU A 183 9.13 -2.36 -18.01
N THR A 184 8.75 -1.28 -18.70
CA THR A 184 9.69 -0.52 -19.55
C THR A 184 10.64 0.31 -18.69
N ASP A 185 11.74 0.81 -19.27
CA ASP A 185 12.66 1.70 -18.55
C ASP A 185 11.99 3.02 -18.13
N GLU A 186 11.00 3.48 -18.88
CA GLU A 186 10.20 4.65 -18.52
C GLU A 186 9.29 4.37 -17.31
N GLU A 187 8.71 3.17 -17.23
CA GLU A 187 7.83 2.76 -16.13
C GLU A 187 8.58 2.39 -14.84
N LYS A 188 9.86 2.03 -14.94
CA LYS A 188 10.70 1.78 -13.77
C LYS A 188 10.80 3.06 -12.95
N SER A 189 10.45 2.93 -11.68
CA SER A 189 10.59 3.95 -10.66
C SER A 189 11.33 3.38 -9.44
N VAL A 190 11.57 4.20 -8.43
CA VAL A 190 12.26 3.73 -7.22
C VAL A 190 11.50 2.63 -6.49
N ILE A 191 10.16 2.55 -6.67
CA ILE A 191 9.34 1.42 -6.23
C ILE A 191 8.74 0.75 -7.47
N SER A 192 9.52 -0.12 -8.10
CA SER A 192 9.14 -0.83 -9.33
C SER A 192 8.26 -2.04 -9.05
N THR A 193 6.94 -1.82 -9.00
CA THR A 193 5.93 -2.87 -8.80
C THR A 193 5.06 -3.01 -10.07
N PRO A 194 5.26 -4.09 -10.89
CA PRO A 194 4.57 -4.22 -12.17
C PRO A 194 3.08 -4.54 -12.01
N PHE A 195 2.74 -5.36 -11.02
CA PHE A 195 1.39 -5.86 -10.80
C PHE A 195 0.93 -5.43 -9.41
N ILE A 196 0.07 -4.41 -9.39
CA ILE A 196 -0.55 -3.77 -8.22
C ILE A 196 -2.03 -3.53 -8.54
N PRO A 197 -2.87 -3.05 -7.60
CA PRO A 197 -4.28 -2.81 -7.88
C PRO A 197 -4.51 -2.00 -9.18
N THR A 198 -5.47 -2.44 -9.98
CA THR A 198 -5.87 -1.78 -11.22
C THR A 198 -7.25 -1.14 -11.08
N ASP A 199 -7.56 -0.13 -11.90
CA ASP A 199 -8.96 0.26 -12.08
C ASP A 199 -9.73 -0.83 -12.84
N GLU A 200 -10.99 -1.03 -12.47
CA GLU A 200 -11.86 -2.01 -13.12
C GLU A 200 -13.11 -1.29 -13.63
N SER A 201 -13.69 -1.81 -14.70
CA SER A 201 -14.95 -1.31 -15.28
C SER A 201 -16.04 -2.38 -15.22
N GLY A 202 -17.29 -1.93 -15.22
CA GLY A 202 -18.45 -2.81 -15.25
C GLY A 202 -19.01 -3.18 -13.87
N PRO A 203 -20.08 -3.99 -13.84
CA PRO A 203 -20.87 -4.23 -12.62
C PRO A 203 -20.13 -5.02 -11.55
N ASN A 204 -19.06 -5.73 -11.91
CA ASN A 204 -18.28 -6.58 -11.00
C ASN A 204 -16.93 -5.96 -10.60
N ALA A 205 -16.68 -4.69 -10.96
CA ALA A 205 -15.48 -3.96 -10.58
C ALA A 205 -15.30 -3.95 -9.06
N PHE A 206 -14.08 -4.17 -8.56
CA PHE A 206 -13.82 -4.16 -7.12
C PHE A 206 -14.09 -2.76 -6.54
N ILE A 207 -13.58 -1.71 -7.19
CA ILE A 207 -13.94 -0.32 -6.93
C ILE A 207 -14.78 0.17 -8.12
N PRO A 208 -16.05 0.58 -7.93
CA PRO A 208 -16.99 0.86 -9.01
C PRO A 208 -16.84 2.29 -9.57
N GLY A 209 -15.61 2.75 -9.78
CA GLY A 209 -15.31 4.07 -10.32
C GLY A 209 -13.98 4.65 -9.87
N ASP A 210 -13.75 5.90 -10.27
CA ASP A 210 -12.58 6.67 -9.82
C ASP A 210 -12.62 6.89 -8.30
N PRO A 211 -11.60 6.46 -7.54
CA PRO A 211 -11.60 6.57 -6.08
C PRO A 211 -11.77 8.01 -5.57
N LEU A 212 -11.15 9.00 -6.23
CA LEU A 212 -11.22 10.40 -5.80
C LEU A 212 -12.65 10.94 -5.95
N ARG A 213 -13.30 10.60 -7.07
CA ARG A 213 -14.71 10.92 -7.31
C ARG A 213 -15.63 10.24 -6.28
N LEU A 214 -15.43 8.95 -6.01
CA LEU A 214 -16.25 8.22 -5.03
C LEU A 214 -16.15 8.82 -3.63
N LEU A 215 -14.95 9.24 -3.22
CA LEU A 215 -14.73 9.95 -1.96
C LEU A 215 -15.48 11.29 -1.94
N HIS A 216 -15.36 12.09 -3.01
CA HIS A 216 -16.05 13.38 -3.10
C HIS A 216 -17.57 13.25 -3.09
N GLU A 217 -18.11 12.23 -3.73
CA GLU A 217 -19.55 11.93 -3.74
C GLU A 217 -20.04 11.24 -2.45
N GLY A 218 -19.15 10.91 -1.51
CA GLY A 218 -19.50 10.23 -0.26
C GLY A 218 -19.92 8.77 -0.44
N LYS A 219 -19.49 8.12 -1.54
CA LYS A 219 -19.82 6.74 -1.94
C LYS A 219 -18.76 5.75 -1.44
N PHE A 220 -18.76 5.53 -0.14
CA PHE A 220 -17.88 4.60 0.56
C PHE A 220 -18.52 4.14 1.88
N HIS A 221 -17.98 3.09 2.49
CA HIS A 221 -18.43 2.59 3.79
C HIS A 221 -18.13 3.59 4.90
N LYS A 222 -19.18 4.16 5.50
CA LYS A 222 -19.06 5.19 6.55
C LYS A 222 -18.84 4.56 7.91
N VAL A 223 -17.59 4.23 8.21
CA VAL A 223 -17.15 3.72 9.52
C VAL A 223 -16.15 4.67 10.17
N PRO A 224 -15.95 4.62 11.50
CA PRO A 224 -14.83 5.29 12.14
C PRO A 224 -13.51 4.91 11.45
N TYR A 225 -12.76 5.94 11.05
CA TYR A 225 -11.52 5.79 10.28
C TYR A 225 -10.39 6.55 10.96
N LEU A 226 -9.29 5.86 11.21
CA LEU A 226 -8.03 6.43 11.68
C LEU A 226 -6.98 6.27 10.59
N THR A 227 -6.21 7.33 10.33
CA THR A 227 -5.13 7.27 9.35
C THR A 227 -3.96 8.12 9.78
N GLY A 228 -2.76 7.80 9.28
CA GLY A 228 -1.56 8.54 9.61
C GLY A 228 -0.39 8.18 8.70
N VAL A 229 0.62 9.04 8.70
CA VAL A 229 1.89 8.87 7.98
C VAL A 229 3.04 9.13 8.94
N THR A 230 4.23 8.67 8.60
CA THR A 230 5.46 8.97 9.35
C THR A 230 6.14 10.24 8.84
N SER A 231 7.02 10.82 9.66
CA SER A 231 7.67 12.11 9.37
C SER A 231 8.68 12.07 8.20
N ALA A 232 9.06 10.87 7.75
CA ALA A 232 10.10 10.68 6.74
C ALA A 232 9.79 9.49 5.80
N GLU A 233 8.53 9.35 5.36
CA GLU A 233 8.09 8.33 4.40
C GLU A 233 8.96 8.29 3.13
N GLY A 234 9.43 9.46 2.68
CA GLY A 234 10.27 9.58 1.49
C GLY A 234 11.61 8.82 1.59
N LYS A 235 12.03 8.38 2.78
CA LYS A 235 13.19 7.49 2.94
C LYS A 235 12.99 6.13 2.26
N LEU A 236 11.76 5.66 2.10
CA LEU A 236 11.46 4.44 1.35
C LEU A 236 11.96 4.51 -0.10
N PHE A 237 11.90 5.70 -0.71
CA PHE A 237 12.43 5.94 -2.06
C PHE A 237 13.96 5.99 -2.12
N ILE A 238 14.67 5.79 -1.01
CA ILE A 238 16.14 5.76 -0.99
C ILE A 238 16.61 4.32 -0.88
N THR A 239 15.97 3.56 0.00
CA THR A 239 16.32 2.17 0.30
C THR A 239 15.99 1.20 -0.83
N GLY A 240 15.09 1.58 -1.75
CA GLY A 240 14.70 0.79 -2.93
C GLY A 240 15.69 0.80 -4.10
N GLY A 241 16.83 1.49 -3.99
CA GLY A 241 17.80 1.65 -5.09
C GLY A 241 17.71 3.04 -5.70
N PHE A 242 18.16 4.04 -4.95
CA PHE A 242 18.28 5.41 -5.43
C PHE A 242 19.31 5.50 -6.57
N ASP A 243 18.83 5.81 -7.78
CA ASP A 243 19.68 6.26 -8.88
C ASP A 243 19.34 7.73 -9.19
N PRO A 244 20.20 8.70 -8.83
CA PRO A 244 19.92 10.10 -9.10
C PRO A 244 19.78 10.41 -10.60
N ALA A 245 20.35 9.58 -11.49
CA ALA A 245 20.16 9.73 -12.94
C ALA A 245 18.71 9.48 -13.38
N THR A 246 17.93 8.75 -12.57
CA THR A 246 16.52 8.46 -12.85
C THR A 246 15.58 9.58 -12.42
N ILE A 247 16.07 10.62 -11.75
CA ILE A 247 15.23 11.69 -11.18
C ILE A 247 15.26 12.91 -12.11
N THR A 248 14.36 12.88 -13.09
CA THR A 248 14.07 14.01 -13.98
C THR A 248 13.00 14.92 -13.37
N ASN A 249 12.82 16.12 -13.92
CA ASN A 249 11.80 17.07 -13.46
C ASN A 249 10.40 16.44 -13.48
N GLU A 250 10.06 15.72 -14.55
CA GLU A 250 8.79 15.03 -14.73
C GLU A 250 8.60 13.88 -13.74
N ARG A 251 9.68 13.22 -13.33
CA ARG A 251 9.66 12.15 -12.33
C ARG A 251 9.57 12.65 -10.88
N LEU A 252 9.63 13.97 -10.67
CA LEU A 252 9.25 14.62 -9.41
C LEU A 252 7.72 14.81 -9.27
N LEU A 253 6.95 14.44 -10.29
CA LEU A 253 5.49 14.42 -10.22
C LEU A 253 4.98 12.99 -9.96
N PRO A 254 3.89 12.84 -9.19
CA PRO A 254 3.16 11.57 -9.13
C PRO A 254 2.82 11.09 -10.53
N ARG A 255 2.94 9.78 -10.78
CA ARG A 255 2.64 9.20 -12.09
C ARG A 255 1.22 9.52 -12.57
N SER A 256 0.25 9.41 -11.67
CA SER A 256 -1.16 9.72 -11.94
C SER A 256 -1.36 11.17 -12.41
N LEU A 257 -0.57 12.11 -11.90
CA LEU A 257 -0.59 13.51 -12.36
C LEU A 257 0.08 13.64 -13.73
N ARG A 258 1.27 13.07 -13.89
CA ARG A 258 2.04 13.12 -15.15
C ARG A 258 1.26 12.56 -16.34
N GLU A 259 0.53 11.46 -16.15
CA GLU A 259 -0.26 10.82 -17.21
C GLU A 259 -1.45 11.68 -17.69
N ASN A 260 -1.86 12.69 -16.92
CA ASN A 260 -2.95 13.61 -17.27
C ASN A 260 -2.46 14.97 -17.79
N LEU A 261 -1.15 15.18 -17.90
CA LEU A 261 -0.54 16.44 -18.37
C LEU A 261 0.09 16.28 -19.75
N SER A 262 0.16 17.38 -20.51
CA SER A 262 0.99 17.40 -21.71
C SER A 262 2.48 17.28 -21.32
N PRO A 263 3.37 16.81 -22.22
CA PRO A 263 4.80 16.72 -21.92
C PRO A 263 5.41 18.06 -21.47
N GLY A 264 4.98 19.18 -22.07
CA GLY A 264 5.42 20.53 -21.68
C GLY A 264 4.95 20.92 -20.27
N ASP A 265 3.66 20.73 -19.98
CA ASP A 265 3.11 21.05 -18.66
C ASP A 265 3.73 20.18 -17.56
N SER A 266 3.96 18.90 -17.86
CA SER A 266 4.65 17.97 -16.95
C SER A 266 6.08 18.43 -16.65
N TYR A 267 6.81 18.89 -17.67
CA TYR A 267 8.17 19.41 -17.48
C TYR A 267 8.16 20.70 -16.66
N ASP A 268 7.27 21.65 -16.98
CA ASP A 268 7.19 22.94 -16.31
C ASP A 268 6.78 22.79 -14.83
N LEU A 269 5.77 21.96 -14.55
CA LEU A 269 5.34 21.69 -13.19
C LEU A 269 6.43 20.94 -12.40
N GLY A 270 7.05 19.94 -13.03
CA GLY A 270 8.18 19.22 -12.44
C GLY A 270 9.35 20.13 -12.10
N SER A 271 9.63 21.12 -12.95
CA SER A 271 10.68 22.13 -12.74
C SER A 271 10.37 22.99 -11.51
N LYS A 272 9.11 23.40 -11.31
CA LYS A 272 8.69 24.14 -10.11
C LYS A 272 8.82 23.30 -8.84
N VAL A 273 8.49 22.02 -8.90
CA VAL A 273 8.69 21.09 -7.78
C VAL A 273 10.18 20.94 -7.45
N LYS A 274 11.02 20.82 -8.49
CA LYS A 274 12.47 20.78 -8.32
C LYS A 274 12.99 22.05 -7.65
N GLU A 275 12.62 23.22 -8.16
CA GLU A 275 13.04 24.50 -7.58
C GLU A 275 12.60 24.64 -6.11
N PHE A 276 11.37 24.25 -5.79
CA PHE A 276 10.85 24.32 -4.43
C PHE A 276 11.63 23.43 -3.43
N TYR A 277 11.90 22.17 -3.78
CA TYR A 277 12.55 21.23 -2.86
C TYR A 277 14.09 21.26 -2.93
N PHE A 278 14.65 21.51 -4.12
CA PHE A 278 16.07 21.40 -4.42
C PHE A 278 16.75 22.74 -4.71
N GLY A 279 16.01 23.79 -5.06
CA GLY A 279 16.58 25.06 -5.55
C GLY A 279 17.53 24.81 -6.72
N ASP A 280 18.70 25.44 -6.69
CA ASP A 280 19.74 25.29 -7.71
C ASP A 280 20.56 23.99 -7.56
N LYS A 281 20.32 23.20 -6.51
CA LYS A 281 21.12 21.99 -6.25
C LYS A 281 20.70 20.83 -7.15
N THR A 282 21.69 20.09 -7.63
CA THR A 282 21.45 18.83 -8.35
C THR A 282 20.94 17.75 -7.39
N VAL A 283 20.11 16.84 -7.91
CA VAL A 283 19.68 15.66 -7.17
C VAL A 283 20.85 14.67 -7.13
N CYS A 284 21.41 14.43 -5.96
CA CYS A 284 22.56 13.57 -5.73
C CYS A 284 22.58 13.06 -4.28
N SER A 285 23.61 12.29 -3.91
CA SER A 285 23.79 11.78 -2.54
C SER A 285 23.86 12.87 -1.46
N GLU A 286 24.25 14.11 -1.81
CA GLU A 286 24.34 15.23 -0.88
C GLU A 286 22.99 15.96 -0.68
N THR A 287 22.00 15.70 -1.55
CA THR A 287 20.66 16.32 -1.48
C THR A 287 19.57 15.29 -1.13
N MET A 288 19.95 14.16 -0.57
CA MET A 288 19.03 13.08 -0.18
C MET A 288 17.99 13.51 0.84
N ASP A 289 18.34 14.40 1.77
CA ASP A 289 17.39 14.94 2.75
C ASP A 289 16.24 15.71 2.06
N ARG A 290 16.54 16.41 0.97
CA ARG A 290 15.55 17.12 0.13
C ARG A 290 14.68 16.15 -0.64
N TYR A 291 15.25 15.04 -1.10
CA TYR A 291 14.51 13.95 -1.73
C TYR A 291 13.52 13.28 -0.75
N VAL A 292 13.94 13.04 0.50
CA VAL A 292 13.01 12.58 1.56
C VAL A 292 11.90 13.59 1.80
N LYS A 293 12.24 14.88 1.90
CA LYS A 293 11.25 15.95 2.11
C LYS A 293 10.25 16.04 0.97
N TRP A 294 10.68 15.84 -0.27
CA TRP A 294 9.81 15.78 -1.45
C TRP A 294 8.92 14.54 -1.47
N GLY A 295 9.48 13.36 -1.17
CA GLY A 295 8.74 12.09 -1.23
C GLY A 295 7.74 11.92 -0.09
N THR A 296 7.97 12.53 1.07
CA THR A 296 7.12 12.34 2.26
C THR A 296 5.67 12.82 2.05
N PRO A 297 5.41 14.01 1.49
CA PRO A 297 4.06 14.46 1.16
C PRO A 297 3.29 13.57 0.18
N LEU A 298 3.97 12.77 -0.65
CA LEU A 298 3.29 11.84 -1.57
C LEU A 298 2.42 10.85 -0.80
N PHE A 299 2.89 10.37 0.35
CA PHE A 299 2.10 9.50 1.23
C PHE A 299 1.02 10.26 2.03
N ALA A 300 1.17 11.58 2.15
CA ALA A 300 0.28 12.46 2.90
C ALA A 300 -0.89 13.03 2.07
N GLU A 301 -1.10 12.60 0.82
CA GLU A 301 -2.29 12.93 0.00
C GLU A 301 -3.64 12.56 0.67
N LEU A 302 -3.59 11.93 1.85
CA LEU A 302 -4.69 11.76 2.79
C LEU A 302 -5.36 13.09 3.26
N LYS A 303 -4.77 14.26 2.95
CA LYS A 303 -5.32 15.59 3.28
C LYS A 303 -6.23 16.19 2.20
N VAL A 304 -7.00 15.40 1.44
CA VAL A 304 -8.03 16.00 0.57
C VAL A 304 -9.11 16.66 1.45
N PRO A 305 -9.36 17.98 1.34
CA PRO A 305 -10.43 18.64 2.09
C PRO A 305 -11.78 18.01 1.71
N GLY A 306 -12.47 17.41 2.68
CA GLY A 306 -13.77 16.77 2.50
C GLY A 306 -13.78 15.24 2.39
N SER A 307 -12.63 14.56 2.58
CA SER A 307 -12.51 13.13 2.28
C SER A 307 -13.32 12.17 3.17
N ILE A 308 -13.62 12.47 4.43
CA ILE A 308 -14.52 11.61 5.26
C ILE A 308 -15.24 12.45 6.33
N PRO A 309 -16.54 12.77 6.17
CA PRO A 309 -17.31 13.40 7.24
C PRO A 309 -17.45 12.43 8.43
N GLY A 310 -16.84 12.77 9.57
CA GLY A 310 -16.91 11.98 10.81
C GLY A 310 -15.72 11.07 11.10
N GLY A 311 -14.71 11.02 10.22
CA GLY A 311 -13.42 10.43 10.58
C GLY A 311 -12.70 11.35 11.55
N THR A 312 -12.27 10.84 12.72
CA THR A 312 -11.24 11.54 13.48
C THR A 312 -9.95 11.41 12.67
N ILE A 313 -9.66 12.42 11.84
CA ILE A 313 -8.30 12.67 11.39
C ILE A 313 -7.55 13.03 12.67
N VAL A 314 -6.99 12.02 13.33
CA VAL A 314 -5.91 12.26 14.28
C VAL A 314 -4.73 12.65 13.40
N SER A 315 -4.62 13.94 13.07
CA SER A 315 -3.33 14.46 12.64
C SER A 315 -2.36 14.11 13.75
N ASP A 316 -1.21 13.61 13.35
CA ASP A 316 -0.06 13.48 14.21
C ASP A 316 -0.20 12.46 15.35
N TYR A 317 -0.23 11.16 15.00
CA TYR A 317 0.82 10.33 15.58
C TYR A 317 2.13 10.63 14.83
N LEU A 318 2.62 11.87 15.00
CA LEU A 318 4.05 12.14 14.93
C LEU A 318 4.61 11.31 16.07
N ILE A 319 5.00 10.07 15.77
CA ILE A 319 5.71 9.25 16.74
C ILE A 319 7.16 9.76 16.83
N GLY A 320 7.33 11.04 17.14
CA GLY A 320 8.59 11.62 17.56
C GLY A 320 8.69 11.46 19.08
N ARG A 321 9.25 10.35 19.56
CA ARG A 321 9.98 10.47 20.82
C ARG A 321 11.26 11.20 20.48
N HIS A 322 11.51 12.30 21.19
CA HIS A 322 12.82 12.92 21.35
C HIS A 322 13.85 11.84 21.71
N SER A 323 14.46 11.24 20.70
CA SER A 323 15.76 10.60 20.80
C SER A 323 16.60 11.34 19.78
N HIS A 324 17.68 11.94 20.25
CA HIS A 324 18.49 12.93 19.53
C HIS A 324 19.21 12.40 18.28
N VAL A 325 18.74 11.34 17.58
CA VAL A 325 19.53 10.68 16.52
C VAL A 325 18.78 10.24 15.25
N THR A 326 17.46 9.98 15.17
CA THR A 326 16.86 9.54 13.86
C THR A 326 15.36 9.84 13.67
N LYS A 327 14.95 10.39 12.51
CA LYS A 327 13.54 10.52 12.06
C LYS A 327 12.94 9.18 11.63
N ASP A 328 11.69 8.90 12.03
CA ASP A 328 10.91 7.67 11.77
C ASP A 328 10.56 7.47 10.28
N THR A 329 10.77 6.25 9.77
CA THR A 329 10.51 5.80 8.39
C THR A 329 9.17 5.06 8.26
N ASP A 330 8.76 4.76 7.02
CA ASP A 330 7.68 3.79 6.71
C ASP A 330 7.81 2.51 7.56
N GLY A 331 6.69 1.97 8.02
CA GLY A 331 6.61 0.80 8.91
C GLY A 331 7.02 1.01 10.38
N ALA A 332 7.60 2.17 10.76
CA ALA A 332 7.99 2.43 12.15
C ALA A 332 6.81 2.45 13.13
N ASN A 333 5.63 2.86 12.65
CA ASN A 333 4.38 2.83 13.42
C ASN A 333 3.92 1.38 13.67
N THR A 334 3.99 0.50 12.68
CA THR A 334 3.60 -0.92 12.75
C THR A 334 4.50 -1.72 13.69
N ASN A 335 5.81 -1.46 13.66
CA ASN A 335 6.73 -2.10 14.57
C ASN A 335 6.34 -1.81 16.03
N ARG A 336 5.94 -0.58 16.38
CA ARG A 336 5.54 -0.24 17.75
C ARG A 336 4.21 -0.87 18.20
N ILE A 337 3.34 -1.24 17.25
CA ILE A 337 2.10 -1.98 17.51
C ILE A 337 2.37 -3.49 17.70
N SER A 338 3.42 -4.01 17.05
CA SER A 338 3.65 -5.47 16.94
C SER A 338 4.90 -6.00 17.66
N LYS A 339 5.90 -5.18 17.99
CA LYS A 339 7.18 -5.56 18.64
C LYS A 339 7.83 -4.40 19.43
N ASP A 340 8.41 -4.69 20.59
CA ASP A 340 9.35 -3.77 21.25
C ASP A 340 10.65 -3.68 20.45
N GLN A 341 11.00 -2.50 19.99
CA GLN A 341 12.37 -2.15 19.64
C GLN A 341 12.81 -1.10 20.65
N GLY A 342 13.44 -1.54 21.75
CA GLY A 342 14.46 -0.74 22.42
C GLY A 342 15.45 -0.19 21.39
N PRO A 343 16.17 0.91 21.69
CA PRO A 343 16.84 1.74 20.68
C PRO A 343 17.82 0.91 19.85
N ARG A 344 17.42 0.54 18.63
CA ARG A 344 18.35 0.10 17.60
C ARG A 344 18.64 1.28 16.72
N THR A 345 19.65 2.04 17.12
CA THR A 345 20.41 2.90 16.24
C THR A 345 21.08 2.03 15.20
N THR A 346 20.55 1.99 13.97
CA THR A 346 21.44 1.78 12.82
C THR A 346 22.12 3.12 12.57
N ASP A 347 23.32 3.25 13.12
CA ASP A 347 24.20 4.40 12.92
C ASP A 347 24.67 4.38 11.45
N TYR A 348 24.01 5.16 10.60
CA TYR A 348 24.50 5.47 9.26
C TYR A 348 25.10 6.87 9.35
N GLY A 349 26.39 6.90 9.70
CA GLY A 349 27.16 8.09 10.06
C GLY A 349 26.97 9.28 9.13
N LEU A 350 26.01 10.14 9.49
CA LEU A 350 25.91 11.51 9.05
C LEU A 350 26.07 12.37 10.29
N THR A 351 27.30 12.83 10.51
CA THR A 351 27.62 13.80 11.56
C THR A 351 27.11 15.17 11.11
N ASP A 352 26.11 15.71 11.79
CA ASP A 352 25.71 17.11 11.68
C ASP A 352 26.79 17.99 12.33
N ASN A 353 27.62 18.64 11.52
CA ASN A 353 28.33 19.85 11.91
C ASN A 353 27.49 21.03 11.41
N GLU A 354 26.82 21.71 12.34
CA GLU A 354 26.98 23.15 12.61
C GLU A 354 25.75 23.68 13.35
N SER A 355 25.97 23.96 14.63
CA SER A 355 25.23 24.92 15.43
C SER A 355 25.35 26.31 14.82
N VAL A 356 24.23 26.98 14.58
CA VAL A 356 24.20 28.44 14.48
C VAL A 356 23.28 28.96 15.57
N GLU A 357 23.89 29.45 16.64
CA GLU A 357 23.29 30.28 17.66
C GLU A 357 22.97 31.68 17.10
N GLY A 358 21.82 32.21 17.51
CA GLY A 358 21.59 33.60 17.93
C GLY A 358 21.94 34.77 16.98
N ALA A 359 20.90 35.41 16.44
CA ALA A 359 20.49 36.79 16.77
C ALA A 359 19.17 37.13 16.07
#